data_AF-A0A9W7DT85-F1
#
_entry.id   AF-A0A9W7DT85-F1
#
_cell.length_a   1.000
_cell.length_b   1.000
_cell.length_c   1.000
_cell.angle_alpha   90.00
_cell.angle_beta   90.00
_cell.angle_gamma   90.00
#
_symmetry.space_group_name_H-M   'P 1'
#
loop_
_entity.id
_entity.type
_entity.pdbx_description
1 polymer ?
#
loop_
_entity_poly.entity_id
_entity_poly.type
_entity_poly.pdbx_seq_one_letter_code
_entity_poly.pdbx_strand_id
1 'polypeptide(L)'
;MSAFTSSPEWVDISPSLDGGILKKVTTPGDPSSGYAVPGNEVQAHYTGYINDPTGDKFDSSVDRGQVFKFTVGQGQVIKAWDVAFQAMHKGEKATIVLKAEYGYGASGSPPKIPGGATLCFEVEMIQFGEKEKEIWELSNEEKISKCKKIKDEATGLFKEKRFSEAASLYDSVSSYFTDEDGAIEGEEADNLFTSCMSNAAMCFIKEKDYSSAITSCGRVLKEQSEHVKCLYRRGVARMELGLLEEAKDDLMQAYKLAPTDKAVRVALADYKQKKKDAKAKEKAAFGGLFGKVSMYDEKKGPKVVRQPSADNPKVYFDMKQGDEALGRIVMQVYEDIVPKTAKNFIQLCTGEAGKTKDGVDLCYKGSTFHRVIKDFMIQGGDFTNHNGTGGVSIYGEKFDDENFDLLHTEAGQLSMANAGPGTNGSQFFITSRDTPHLDGKHVVFGKVVEGMDIVRKIEDVEKGESDKPKVDIVIEDCGSV
;
A
#
# COMPACT_ATOMS: atom_id res chain seq x y z
N MET A 1 18.33 -13.08 -51.71
CA MET A 1 19.75 -13.44 -51.49
C MET A 1 19.90 -13.72 -50.00
N SER A 2 19.51 -14.89 -49.48
CA SER A 2 20.35 -16.09 -49.27
C SER A 2 21.83 -15.78 -49.00
N ALA A 3 22.20 -15.69 -47.72
CA ALA A 3 23.31 -16.41 -47.06
C ALA A 3 23.73 -15.72 -45.75
N PHE A 4 22.91 -15.77 -44.69
CA PHE A 4 23.43 -15.56 -43.33
C PHE A 4 24.06 -16.85 -42.84
N THR A 5 25.24 -17.14 -43.38
CA THR A 5 26.14 -18.12 -42.78
C THR A 5 26.86 -17.47 -41.61
N SER A 6 26.96 -18.21 -40.50
CA SER A 6 27.66 -17.82 -39.28
C SER A 6 29.11 -17.43 -39.57
N SER A 7 29.37 -16.14 -39.68
CA SER A 7 30.71 -15.57 -39.72
C SER A 7 31.03 -14.98 -38.34
N PRO A 8 32.23 -15.23 -37.77
CA PRO A 8 32.73 -14.55 -36.58
C PRO A 8 33.20 -13.09 -36.85
N GLU A 9 32.87 -12.54 -38.01
CA GLU A 9 33.27 -11.20 -38.45
C GLU A 9 32.23 -10.14 -38.14
N TRP A 10 32.69 -8.90 -38.05
CA TRP A 10 31.84 -7.73 -37.91
C TRP A 10 31.05 -7.49 -39.19
N VAL A 11 29.74 -7.29 -39.05
CA VAL A 11 28.83 -6.95 -40.15
C VAL A 11 28.48 -5.47 -40.03
N ASP A 12 28.68 -4.72 -41.11
CA ASP A 12 28.18 -3.35 -41.20
C ASP A 12 26.67 -3.37 -41.43
N ILE A 13 25.95 -2.81 -40.47
CA ILE A 13 24.48 -2.71 -40.49
C ILE A 13 24.01 -1.26 -40.63
N SER A 14 24.91 -0.31 -40.86
CA SER A 14 24.52 1.09 -41.10
C SER A 14 23.62 1.22 -42.34
N PRO A 15 22.60 2.09 -42.34
CA PRO A 15 21.71 2.25 -43.49
C PRO A 15 22.43 2.60 -44.80
N SER A 16 23.57 3.30 -44.70
CA SER A 16 24.44 3.72 -45.81
C SER A 16 25.61 2.79 -46.09
N LEU A 17 25.80 1.71 -45.31
CA LEU A 17 26.98 0.84 -45.37
C LEU A 17 28.30 1.63 -45.29
N ASP A 18 28.37 2.60 -44.38
CA ASP A 18 29.50 3.53 -44.18
C ASP A 18 30.45 3.11 -43.04
N GLY A 19 30.30 1.88 -42.55
CA GLY A 19 31.00 1.35 -41.38
C GLY A 19 30.63 2.06 -40.09
N GLY A 20 29.51 2.80 -40.06
CA GLY A 20 29.09 3.60 -38.92
C GLY A 20 28.46 2.81 -37.79
N ILE A 21 27.91 1.62 -38.09
CA ILE A 21 27.35 0.69 -37.11
C ILE A 21 27.81 -0.73 -37.48
N LEU A 22 28.70 -1.28 -36.68
CA LEU A 22 29.20 -2.65 -36.84
C LEU A 22 28.59 -3.55 -35.78
N LYS A 23 28.07 -4.70 -36.20
CA LYS A 23 27.48 -5.71 -35.33
C LYS A 23 28.26 -7.01 -35.43
N LYS A 24 28.55 -7.61 -34.27
CA LYS A 24 29.10 -8.96 -34.16
C LYS A 24 28.22 -9.80 -33.28
N VAL A 25 27.64 -10.87 -33.83
CA VAL A 25 26.82 -11.81 -33.04
C VAL A 25 27.74 -12.63 -32.16
N THR A 26 27.48 -12.62 -30.85
CA THR A 26 28.24 -13.40 -29.86
C THR A 26 27.50 -14.69 -29.49
N THR A 27 26.17 -14.62 -29.41
CA THR A 27 25.28 -15.78 -29.24
C THR A 27 24.10 -15.65 -30.19
N PRO A 28 23.87 -16.61 -31.11
CA PRO A 28 22.71 -16.59 -32.00
C PRO A 28 21.38 -16.64 -31.22
N GLY A 29 20.39 -15.86 -31.68
CA GLY A 29 19.00 -15.95 -31.21
C GLY A 29 18.19 -17.01 -31.96
N ASP A 30 16.89 -17.05 -31.68
CA ASP A 30 15.92 -17.91 -32.36
C ASP A 30 15.51 -17.32 -33.73
N PRO A 31 15.94 -17.91 -34.86
CA PRO A 31 15.62 -17.36 -36.18
C PRO A 31 14.12 -17.38 -36.50
N SER A 32 13.34 -18.25 -35.84
CA SER A 32 11.89 -18.35 -36.03
C SER A 32 11.14 -17.17 -35.42
N SER A 33 11.78 -16.37 -34.55
CA SER A 33 11.18 -15.17 -33.96
C SER A 33 10.92 -14.06 -34.98
N GLY A 34 11.54 -14.12 -36.16
CA GLY A 34 11.60 -12.98 -37.07
C GLY A 34 12.40 -11.82 -36.47
N TYR A 35 12.04 -10.59 -36.86
CA TYR A 35 12.70 -9.35 -36.46
C TYR A 35 11.69 -8.34 -35.93
N ALA A 36 12.13 -7.46 -35.02
CA ALA A 36 11.33 -6.32 -34.59
C ALA A 36 11.12 -5.36 -35.78
N VAL A 37 9.91 -4.86 -35.93
CA VAL A 37 9.56 -3.84 -36.95
C VAL A 37 9.35 -2.47 -36.27
N PRO A 38 9.47 -1.34 -37.01
CA PRO A 38 9.24 -0.01 -36.45
C PRO A 38 7.89 0.08 -35.72
N GLY A 39 7.91 0.56 -34.48
CA GLY A 39 6.74 0.62 -33.59
C GLY A 39 6.59 -0.57 -32.62
N ASN A 40 7.40 -1.62 -32.76
CA ASN A 40 7.46 -2.68 -31.75
C ASN A 40 8.17 -2.19 -30.47
N GLU A 41 7.69 -2.66 -29.32
CA GLU A 41 8.46 -2.57 -28.07
C GLU A 41 9.56 -3.64 -28.10
N VAL A 42 10.78 -3.22 -27.82
CA VAL A 42 11.96 -4.06 -27.62
C VAL A 42 12.29 -4.10 -26.13
N GLN A 43 12.54 -5.30 -25.62
CA GLN A 43 13.03 -5.57 -24.27
C GLN A 43 14.45 -6.14 -24.36
N ALA A 44 15.41 -5.46 -23.75
CA ALA A 44 16.82 -5.79 -23.91
C ALA A 44 17.64 -5.58 -22.63
N HIS A 45 18.74 -6.33 -22.54
CA HIS A 45 19.86 -5.98 -21.67
C HIS A 45 20.99 -5.35 -22.47
N TYR A 46 21.72 -4.42 -21.85
CA TYR A 46 22.91 -3.83 -22.45
C TYR A 46 23.96 -3.44 -21.42
N THR A 47 25.20 -3.37 -21.87
CA THR A 47 26.31 -2.68 -21.21
C THR A 47 27.06 -1.85 -22.24
N GLY A 48 27.25 -0.56 -21.95
CA GLY A 48 27.89 0.42 -22.82
C GLY A 48 29.29 0.81 -22.33
N TYR A 49 30.23 0.87 -23.27
CA TYR A 49 31.64 1.21 -23.09
C TYR A 49 32.09 2.28 -24.08
N ILE A 50 33.08 3.09 -23.68
CA ILE A 50 33.74 4.05 -24.58
C ILE A 50 34.78 3.31 -25.44
N ASN A 51 34.76 3.57 -26.75
CA ASN A 51 35.60 2.98 -27.81
C ASN A 51 35.41 1.48 -28.07
N ASP A 52 35.69 0.62 -27.09
CA ASP A 52 35.64 -0.84 -27.22
C ASP A 52 35.26 -1.52 -25.88
N PRO A 53 34.98 -2.84 -25.84
CA PRO A 53 34.56 -3.52 -24.61
C PRO A 53 35.56 -3.50 -23.45
N THR A 54 36.84 -3.15 -23.70
CA THR A 54 37.87 -3.00 -22.67
C THR A 54 38.01 -1.56 -22.17
N GLY A 55 37.33 -0.61 -22.82
CA GLY A 55 37.28 0.78 -22.42
C GLY A 55 36.37 1.07 -21.22
N ASP A 56 36.24 2.34 -20.88
CA ASP A 56 35.47 2.76 -19.70
C ASP A 56 33.98 2.45 -19.87
N LYS A 57 33.46 1.61 -18.98
CA LYS A 57 32.02 1.35 -18.87
C LYS A 57 31.31 2.62 -18.41
N PHE A 58 30.36 3.12 -19.20
CA PHE A 58 29.60 4.33 -18.86
C PHE A 58 28.17 4.04 -18.38
N ASP A 59 27.59 2.90 -18.78
CA ASP A 59 26.22 2.53 -18.40
C ASP A 59 25.95 1.02 -18.57
N SER A 60 25.04 0.44 -17.76
CA SER A 60 24.61 -0.96 -17.89
C SER A 60 23.23 -1.19 -17.29
N SER A 61 22.33 -1.81 -18.05
CA SER A 61 21.04 -2.26 -17.51
C SER A 61 21.15 -3.53 -16.69
N VAL A 62 22.19 -4.34 -16.93
CA VAL A 62 22.49 -5.55 -16.15
C VAL A 62 22.93 -5.18 -14.74
N ASP A 63 23.81 -4.18 -14.58
CA ASP A 63 24.24 -3.70 -13.26
C ASP A 63 23.06 -3.17 -12.42
N ARG A 64 22.03 -2.64 -13.08
CA ARG A 64 20.79 -2.17 -12.43
C ARG A 64 19.81 -3.31 -12.12
N GLY A 65 20.02 -4.51 -12.66
CA GLY A 65 19.07 -5.61 -12.56
C GLY A 65 17.72 -5.32 -13.22
N GLN A 66 17.68 -4.43 -14.22
CA GLN A 66 16.45 -4.00 -14.88
C GLN A 66 16.51 -4.22 -16.39
N VAL A 67 15.45 -4.78 -16.95
CA VAL A 67 15.29 -4.87 -18.41
C VAL A 67 15.03 -3.48 -18.96
N PHE A 68 15.76 -3.10 -20.01
CA PHE A 68 15.55 -1.84 -20.69
C PHE A 68 14.50 -2.01 -21.78
N LYS A 69 13.49 -1.14 -21.80
CA LYS A 69 12.39 -1.15 -22.77
C LYS A 69 12.38 0.12 -23.60
N PHE A 70 12.22 -0.02 -24.91
CA PHE A 70 12.07 1.13 -25.81
C PHE A 70 11.30 0.72 -27.08
N THR A 71 10.71 1.70 -27.77
CA THR A 71 10.03 1.47 -29.06
C THR A 71 11.02 1.66 -30.20
N VAL A 72 11.24 0.62 -31.00
CA VAL A 72 12.22 0.65 -32.09
C VAL A 72 11.70 1.43 -33.31
N GLY A 73 12.57 2.18 -33.96
CA GLY A 73 12.28 2.90 -35.20
C GLY A 73 11.52 4.22 -35.02
N GLN A 74 11.42 4.73 -33.78
CA GLN A 74 10.82 6.03 -33.47
C GLN A 74 11.84 7.08 -32.98
N GLY A 75 13.13 6.76 -32.95
CA GLY A 75 14.17 7.69 -32.47
C GLY A 75 14.07 8.01 -30.97
N GLN A 76 13.47 7.12 -30.16
CA GLN A 76 13.42 7.25 -28.70
C GLN A 76 14.81 7.08 -28.05
N VAL A 77 15.72 6.42 -28.76
CA VAL A 77 17.09 6.10 -28.35
C VAL A 77 18.07 6.57 -29.43
N ILE A 78 19.38 6.31 -29.23
CA ILE A 78 20.39 6.64 -30.24
C ILE A 78 20.10 5.93 -31.57
N LYS A 79 20.45 6.57 -32.69
CA LYS A 79 20.14 6.06 -34.04
C LYS A 79 20.64 4.64 -34.27
N ALA A 80 21.80 4.30 -33.72
CA ALA A 80 22.37 2.96 -33.84
C ALA A 80 21.49 1.86 -33.25
N TRP A 81 20.71 2.17 -32.20
CA TRP A 81 19.85 1.18 -31.55
C TRP A 81 18.63 0.85 -32.38
N ASP A 82 18.02 1.85 -33.00
CA ASP A 82 16.90 1.63 -33.93
C ASP A 82 17.32 0.68 -35.06
N VAL A 83 18.55 0.77 -35.53
CA VAL A 83 19.09 -0.09 -36.58
C VAL A 83 19.49 -1.47 -36.03
N ALA A 84 20.26 -1.51 -34.94
CA ALA A 84 20.82 -2.75 -34.40
C ALA A 84 19.75 -3.73 -33.93
N PHE A 85 18.74 -3.26 -33.19
CA PHE A 85 17.72 -4.14 -32.63
C PHE A 85 16.69 -4.63 -33.67
N GLN A 86 16.50 -3.92 -34.78
CA GLN A 86 15.75 -4.44 -35.94
C GLN A 86 16.51 -5.55 -36.68
N ALA A 87 17.82 -5.66 -36.49
CA ALA A 87 18.65 -6.69 -37.10
C ALA A 87 18.92 -7.90 -36.17
N MET A 88 18.24 -7.99 -35.01
CA MET A 88 18.45 -9.04 -34.01
C MET A 88 17.25 -9.97 -33.88
N HIS A 89 17.53 -11.25 -33.62
CA HIS A 89 16.53 -12.24 -33.24
C HIS A 89 16.30 -12.28 -31.73
N LYS A 90 15.17 -12.86 -31.31
CA LYS A 90 14.87 -13.09 -29.89
C LYS A 90 15.94 -14.00 -29.27
N GLY A 91 16.46 -13.62 -28.10
CA GLY A 91 17.53 -14.34 -27.39
C GLY A 91 18.94 -14.08 -27.94
N GLU A 92 19.09 -13.28 -29.01
CA GLU A 92 20.40 -13.00 -29.59
C GLU A 92 21.23 -12.09 -28.68
N LYS A 93 22.51 -12.42 -28.53
CA LYS A 93 23.52 -11.55 -27.92
C LYS A 93 24.48 -11.06 -28.99
N ALA A 94 24.81 -9.77 -28.95
CA ALA A 94 25.69 -9.17 -29.93
C ALA A 94 26.54 -8.05 -29.31
N THR A 95 27.68 -7.78 -29.92
CA THR A 95 28.46 -6.56 -29.68
C THR A 95 28.20 -5.58 -30.83
N ILE A 96 27.85 -4.34 -30.48
CA ILE A 96 27.57 -3.25 -31.42
C ILE A 96 28.62 -2.16 -31.22
N VAL A 97 29.36 -1.82 -32.26
CA VAL A 97 30.29 -0.68 -32.27
C VAL A 97 29.73 0.38 -33.20
N LEU A 98 29.62 1.62 -32.72
CA LEU A 98 29.07 2.72 -33.51
C LEU A 98 29.90 3.98 -33.41
N LYS A 99 30.01 4.68 -34.54
CA LYS A 99 30.62 6.01 -34.61
C LYS A 99 29.70 7.05 -33.97
N ALA A 100 30.29 8.18 -33.58
CA ALA A 100 29.59 9.22 -32.84
C ALA A 100 28.32 9.72 -33.56
N GLU A 101 28.29 9.78 -34.90
CA GLU A 101 27.15 10.30 -35.68
C GLU A 101 25.88 9.44 -35.53
N TYR A 102 26.05 8.16 -35.17
CA TYR A 102 24.98 7.21 -34.89
C TYR A 102 24.66 7.08 -33.39
N GLY A 103 25.45 7.75 -32.54
CA GLY A 103 25.31 7.86 -31.10
C GLY A 103 24.94 9.29 -30.67
N TYR A 104 25.82 9.92 -29.88
CA TYR A 104 25.63 11.26 -29.30
C TYR A 104 26.31 12.40 -30.08
N GLY A 105 26.87 12.10 -31.25
CA GLY A 105 27.50 13.07 -32.15
C GLY A 105 28.72 13.77 -31.56
N ALA A 106 29.07 14.90 -32.17
CA ALA A 106 30.21 15.72 -31.75
C ALA A 106 30.05 16.31 -30.34
N SER A 107 28.81 16.41 -29.83
CA SER A 107 28.53 16.98 -28.51
C SER A 107 28.66 15.96 -27.37
N GLY A 108 28.46 14.68 -27.63
CA GLY A 108 28.51 13.63 -26.61
C GLY A 108 27.34 13.71 -25.61
N SER A 109 27.50 13.05 -24.45
CA SER A 109 26.59 13.15 -23.30
C SER A 109 27.42 13.31 -22.01
N PRO A 110 27.93 14.53 -21.74
CA PRO A 110 28.75 14.78 -20.56
C PRO A 110 27.99 14.53 -19.24
N PRO A 111 28.69 14.15 -18.16
CA PRO A 111 30.15 13.98 -18.07
C PRO A 111 30.64 12.61 -18.55
N LYS A 112 29.72 11.67 -18.85
CA LYS A 112 30.07 10.25 -19.05
C LYS A 112 30.53 9.91 -20.46
N ILE A 113 29.99 10.59 -21.47
CA ILE A 113 30.27 10.31 -22.87
C ILE A 113 30.88 11.56 -23.52
N PRO A 114 32.17 11.54 -23.86
CA PRO A 114 32.81 12.63 -24.57
C PRO A 114 32.20 12.87 -25.96
N GLY A 115 32.29 14.11 -26.43
CA GLY A 115 31.94 14.45 -27.80
C GLY A 115 32.80 13.72 -28.83
N GLY A 116 32.18 13.20 -29.89
CA GLY A 116 32.90 12.47 -30.94
C GLY A 116 33.36 11.05 -30.54
N ALA A 117 32.96 10.55 -29.38
CA ALA A 117 33.34 9.21 -28.93
C ALA A 117 32.71 8.11 -29.79
N THR A 118 33.51 7.11 -30.16
CA THR A 118 33.01 5.81 -30.60
C THR A 118 32.46 5.08 -29.39
N LEU A 119 31.32 4.41 -29.56
CA LEU A 119 30.69 3.65 -28.47
C LEU A 119 30.64 2.18 -28.83
N CYS A 120 30.79 1.35 -27.81
CA CYS A 120 30.63 -0.09 -27.89
C CYS A 120 29.55 -0.54 -26.92
N PHE A 121 28.62 -1.38 -27.39
CA PHE A 121 27.57 -1.95 -26.57
C PHE A 121 27.60 -3.48 -26.66
N GLU A 122 27.59 -4.14 -25.53
CA GLU A 122 27.21 -5.55 -25.45
C GLU A 122 25.70 -5.60 -25.17
N VAL A 123 24.93 -6.22 -26.06
CA VAL A 123 23.46 -6.23 -25.99
C VAL A 123 22.91 -7.65 -26.04
N GLU A 124 21.75 -7.84 -25.42
CA GLU A 124 20.97 -9.07 -25.44
C GLU A 124 19.50 -8.72 -25.73
N MET A 125 18.96 -9.26 -26.82
CA MET A 125 17.55 -9.15 -27.17
C MET A 125 16.75 -10.16 -26.34
N ILE A 126 15.95 -9.70 -25.39
CA ILE A 126 15.12 -10.58 -24.55
C ILE A 126 13.83 -10.95 -25.29
N GLN A 127 13.10 -9.94 -25.76
CA GLN A 127 11.85 -10.09 -26.50
C GLN A 127 11.51 -8.82 -27.26
N PHE A 128 10.72 -8.94 -28.31
CA PHE A 128 10.07 -7.82 -28.97
C PHE A 128 8.63 -8.20 -29.38
N GLY A 129 7.80 -7.21 -29.62
CA GLY A 129 6.42 -7.40 -30.09
C GLY A 129 5.64 -6.11 -30.22
N GLU A 130 4.35 -6.21 -30.53
CA GLU A 130 3.45 -5.06 -30.44
C GLU A 130 3.52 -4.48 -29.02
N LYS A 131 3.66 -3.15 -28.92
CA LYS A 131 3.58 -2.46 -27.63
C LYS A 131 2.24 -2.80 -27.00
N GLU A 132 2.24 -3.36 -25.80
CA GLU A 132 1.00 -3.56 -25.08
C GLU A 132 0.39 -2.19 -24.79
N LYS A 133 -0.85 -1.99 -25.23
CA LYS A 133 -1.62 -0.81 -24.88
C LYS A 133 -1.74 -0.72 -23.37
N GLU A 134 -1.39 0.45 -22.86
CA GLU A 134 -1.59 0.81 -21.46
C GLU A 134 -3.09 0.86 -21.14
N ILE A 135 -3.48 0.76 -19.86
CA ILE A 135 -4.91 0.65 -19.49
C ILE A 135 -5.74 1.81 -20.05
N TRP A 136 -5.20 3.04 -20.02
CA TRP A 136 -5.87 4.23 -20.56
C TRP A 136 -5.97 4.25 -22.10
N GLU A 137 -5.12 3.49 -22.82
CA GLU A 137 -5.15 3.38 -24.28
C GLU A 137 -6.16 2.34 -24.79
N LEU A 138 -6.76 1.54 -23.89
CA LEU A 138 -7.73 0.49 -24.23
C LEU A 138 -9.16 1.04 -24.34
N SER A 139 -9.91 0.55 -25.33
CA SER A 139 -11.35 0.76 -25.40
C SER A 139 -12.07 0.03 -24.25
N ASN A 140 -13.32 0.40 -23.97
CA ASN A 140 -14.13 -0.27 -22.97
C ASN A 140 -14.31 -1.77 -23.28
N GLU A 141 -14.54 -2.11 -24.56
CA GLU A 141 -14.65 -3.51 -25.02
C GLU A 141 -13.34 -4.29 -24.85
N GLU A 142 -12.19 -3.65 -25.14
CA GLU A 142 -10.87 -4.26 -24.96
C GLU A 142 -10.60 -4.55 -23.46
N LYS A 143 -10.97 -3.61 -22.57
CA LYS A 143 -10.87 -3.79 -21.11
C LYS A 143 -11.75 -4.94 -20.62
N ILE A 144 -13.01 -5.00 -21.06
CA ILE A 144 -13.94 -6.10 -20.72
C ILE A 144 -13.35 -7.44 -21.16
N SER A 145 -12.85 -7.49 -22.41
CA SER A 145 -12.24 -8.70 -22.96
C SER A 145 -11.02 -9.17 -22.17
N LYS A 146 -10.11 -8.26 -21.78
CA LYS A 146 -8.96 -8.57 -20.93
C LYS A 146 -9.41 -9.09 -19.55
N CYS A 147 -10.36 -8.42 -18.89
CA CYS A 147 -10.86 -8.83 -17.59
C CYS A 147 -11.54 -10.22 -17.62
N LYS A 148 -12.23 -10.57 -18.71
CA LYS A 148 -12.81 -11.91 -18.92
C LYS A 148 -11.72 -12.98 -19.01
N LYS A 149 -10.64 -12.74 -19.77
CA LYS A 149 -9.51 -13.67 -19.86
C LYS A 149 -8.85 -13.90 -18.50
N ILE A 150 -8.61 -12.83 -17.74
CA ILE A 150 -8.06 -12.91 -16.37
C ILE A 150 -8.98 -13.76 -15.48
N LYS A 151 -10.29 -13.50 -15.53
CA LYS A 151 -11.28 -14.27 -14.77
C LYS A 151 -11.26 -15.75 -15.14
N ASP A 152 -11.15 -16.08 -16.42
CA ASP A 152 -11.14 -17.47 -16.90
C ASP A 152 -9.86 -18.21 -16.43
N GLU A 153 -8.71 -17.55 -16.52
CA GLU A 153 -7.43 -18.06 -16.02
C GLU A 153 -7.47 -18.29 -14.50
N ALA A 154 -7.92 -17.30 -13.74
CA ALA A 154 -8.10 -17.40 -12.29
C ALA A 154 -9.07 -18.54 -11.92
N THR A 155 -10.10 -18.77 -12.73
CA THR A 155 -11.03 -19.89 -12.56
C THR A 155 -10.37 -21.25 -12.84
N GLY A 156 -9.42 -21.31 -13.78
CA GLY A 156 -8.55 -22.47 -14.00
C GLY A 156 -7.72 -22.78 -12.75
N LEU A 157 -6.99 -21.79 -12.24
CA LEU A 157 -6.18 -21.91 -11.02
C LEU A 157 -7.01 -22.32 -9.80
N PHE A 158 -8.22 -21.78 -9.67
CA PHE A 158 -9.14 -22.16 -8.61
C PHE A 158 -9.50 -23.66 -8.64
N LYS A 159 -9.74 -24.21 -9.84
CA LYS A 159 -10.04 -25.65 -10.02
C LYS A 159 -8.83 -26.51 -9.69
N GLU A 160 -7.63 -26.02 -9.95
CA GLU A 160 -6.35 -26.65 -9.57
C GLU A 160 -6.03 -26.50 -8.07
N LYS A 161 -6.88 -25.84 -7.29
CA LYS A 161 -6.69 -25.53 -5.86
C LYS A 161 -5.50 -24.60 -5.58
N ARG A 162 -5.05 -23.84 -6.59
CA ARG A 162 -4.01 -22.80 -6.46
C ARG A 162 -4.67 -21.49 -6.03
N PHE A 163 -5.23 -21.47 -4.82
CA PHE A 163 -6.12 -20.40 -4.37
C PHE A 163 -5.42 -19.05 -4.20
N SER A 164 -4.18 -19.02 -3.72
CA SER A 164 -3.42 -17.76 -3.59
C SER A 164 -3.23 -17.08 -4.94
N GLU A 165 -2.83 -17.85 -5.97
CA GLU A 165 -2.60 -17.33 -7.32
C GLU A 165 -3.93 -16.92 -7.99
N ALA A 166 -4.97 -17.74 -7.83
CA ALA A 166 -6.32 -17.42 -8.29
C ALA A 166 -6.84 -16.12 -7.65
N ALA A 167 -6.62 -15.93 -6.34
CA ALA A 167 -7.04 -14.72 -5.62
C ALA A 167 -6.35 -13.48 -6.18
N SER A 168 -5.03 -13.55 -6.40
CA SER A 168 -4.25 -12.45 -6.97
C SER A 168 -4.73 -12.05 -8.36
N LEU A 169 -5.04 -13.02 -9.23
CA LEU A 169 -5.57 -12.74 -10.57
C LEU A 169 -6.99 -12.18 -10.52
N TYR A 170 -7.87 -12.71 -9.67
CA TYR A 170 -9.20 -12.13 -9.52
C TYR A 170 -9.15 -10.69 -9.00
N ASP A 171 -8.25 -10.40 -8.05
CA ASP A 171 -8.11 -9.06 -7.48
C ASP A 171 -7.49 -8.07 -8.47
N SER A 172 -6.58 -8.50 -9.35
CA SER A 172 -5.92 -7.63 -10.33
C SER A 172 -6.90 -6.98 -11.33
N VAL A 173 -8.09 -7.56 -11.51
CA VAL A 173 -9.18 -6.94 -12.31
C VAL A 173 -9.54 -5.55 -11.78
N SER A 174 -9.32 -5.28 -10.50
CA SER A 174 -9.56 -3.99 -9.84
C SER A 174 -8.91 -2.79 -10.52
N SER A 175 -7.73 -2.96 -11.10
CA SER A 175 -6.99 -1.86 -11.73
C SER A 175 -7.70 -1.32 -12.97
N TYR A 176 -8.63 -2.07 -13.54
CA TYR A 176 -9.44 -1.62 -14.68
C TYR A 176 -10.65 -0.76 -14.25
N PHE A 177 -10.93 -0.67 -12.95
CA PHE A 177 -12.12 -0.02 -12.37
C PHE A 177 -11.77 1.20 -11.50
N THR A 178 -10.53 1.70 -11.53
CA THR A 178 -10.10 2.87 -10.74
C THR A 178 -10.26 4.17 -11.52
N ASP A 179 -10.61 5.25 -10.81
CA ASP A 179 -11.11 6.53 -11.35
C ASP A 179 -10.10 7.42 -12.11
N GLU A 180 -8.89 6.93 -12.40
CA GLU A 180 -7.92 7.67 -13.22
C GLU A 180 -8.21 7.41 -14.71
N ASP A 181 -8.83 8.40 -15.38
CA ASP A 181 -9.08 8.52 -16.83
C ASP A 181 -9.01 7.20 -17.63
N GLY A 182 -10.05 6.38 -17.49
CA GLY A 182 -10.11 5.08 -18.19
C GLY A 182 -10.75 3.95 -17.42
N ALA A 183 -11.54 4.21 -16.37
CA ALA A 183 -12.34 3.17 -15.73
C ALA A 183 -13.25 2.48 -16.77
N ILE A 184 -13.35 1.17 -16.66
CA ILE A 184 -14.32 0.37 -17.40
C ILE A 184 -15.72 0.66 -16.85
N GLU A 185 -16.69 0.87 -17.73
CA GLU A 185 -18.05 1.28 -17.34
C GLU A 185 -19.10 0.36 -17.97
N GLY A 186 -20.25 0.26 -17.30
CA GLY A 186 -21.45 -0.41 -17.79
C GLY A 186 -21.79 -1.71 -17.04
N GLU A 187 -23.03 -2.16 -17.22
CA GLU A 187 -23.60 -3.29 -16.48
C GLU A 187 -22.78 -4.58 -16.64
N GLU A 188 -22.20 -4.82 -17.82
CA GLU A 188 -21.33 -5.98 -18.05
C GLU A 188 -20.05 -5.90 -17.21
N ALA A 189 -19.47 -4.71 -17.08
CA ALA A 189 -18.29 -4.46 -16.27
C ALA A 189 -18.60 -4.64 -14.78
N ASP A 190 -19.72 -4.10 -14.29
CA ASP A 190 -20.15 -4.24 -12.90
C ASP A 190 -20.36 -5.71 -12.51
N ASN A 191 -21.01 -6.47 -13.39
CA ASN A 191 -21.21 -7.90 -13.22
C ASN A 191 -19.88 -8.67 -13.20
N LEU A 192 -18.93 -8.27 -14.04
CA LEU A 192 -17.61 -8.86 -14.12
C LEU A 192 -16.80 -8.60 -12.84
N PHE A 193 -16.77 -7.34 -12.39
CA PHE A 193 -16.14 -6.93 -11.13
C PHE A 193 -16.69 -7.71 -9.95
N THR A 194 -18.02 -7.74 -9.84
CA THR A 194 -18.75 -8.48 -8.80
C THR A 194 -18.37 -9.95 -8.78
N SER A 195 -18.34 -10.58 -9.97
CA SER A 195 -17.96 -11.98 -10.10
C SER A 195 -16.51 -12.23 -9.67
N CYS A 196 -15.57 -11.36 -10.07
CA CYS A 196 -14.16 -11.51 -9.73
C CYS A 196 -13.91 -11.29 -8.24
N MET A 197 -14.38 -10.18 -7.67
CA MET A 197 -14.21 -9.88 -6.25
C MET A 197 -14.87 -10.90 -5.35
N SER A 198 -16.07 -11.38 -5.72
CA SER A 198 -16.70 -12.47 -4.98
C SER A 198 -15.79 -13.70 -5.00
N ASN A 199 -15.32 -14.14 -6.17
CA ASN A 199 -14.46 -15.33 -6.30
C ASN A 199 -13.11 -15.17 -5.59
N ALA A 200 -12.50 -13.99 -5.63
CA ALA A 200 -11.31 -13.65 -4.83
C ALA A 200 -11.58 -13.91 -3.34
N ALA A 201 -12.69 -13.39 -2.80
CA ALA A 201 -13.07 -13.62 -1.40
C ALA A 201 -13.23 -15.11 -1.05
N MET A 202 -13.72 -15.93 -1.98
CA MET A 202 -13.78 -17.39 -1.77
C MET A 202 -12.38 -18.02 -1.70
N CYS A 203 -11.45 -17.58 -2.53
CA CYS A 203 -10.06 -18.03 -2.51
C CYS A 203 -9.41 -17.66 -1.17
N PHE A 204 -9.56 -16.39 -0.76
CA PHE A 204 -9.04 -15.89 0.52
C PHE A 204 -9.61 -16.64 1.73
N ILE A 205 -10.90 -16.96 1.75
CA ILE A 205 -11.50 -17.79 2.80
C ILE A 205 -10.85 -19.19 2.85
N LYS A 206 -10.52 -19.79 1.69
CA LYS A 206 -9.85 -21.10 1.67
C LYS A 206 -8.41 -21.05 2.18
N GLU A 207 -7.73 -19.94 1.94
CA GLU A 207 -6.38 -19.67 2.47
C GLU A 207 -6.39 -19.14 3.91
N LYS A 208 -7.57 -18.95 4.50
CA LYS A 208 -7.77 -18.34 5.83
C LYS A 208 -7.29 -16.89 5.93
N ASP A 209 -7.13 -16.21 4.80
CA ASP A 209 -6.93 -14.76 4.75
C ASP A 209 -8.29 -14.06 4.83
N TYR A 210 -8.85 -14.02 6.04
CA TYR A 210 -10.18 -13.48 6.26
C TYR A 210 -10.25 -11.96 6.05
N SER A 211 -9.15 -11.24 6.28
CA SER A 211 -9.08 -9.80 6.10
C SER A 211 -9.24 -9.43 4.63
N SER A 212 -8.48 -10.07 3.73
CA SER A 212 -8.61 -9.84 2.29
C SER A 212 -10.01 -10.24 1.78
N ALA A 213 -10.59 -11.33 2.31
CA ALA A 213 -11.95 -11.71 1.97
C ALA A 213 -13.00 -10.64 2.35
N ILE A 214 -12.84 -10.01 3.52
CA ILE A 214 -13.72 -8.92 3.97
C ILE A 214 -13.59 -7.72 3.04
N THR A 215 -12.36 -7.33 2.69
CA THR A 215 -12.09 -6.21 1.79
C THR A 215 -12.70 -6.43 0.40
N SER A 216 -12.44 -7.57 -0.25
CA SER A 216 -12.98 -7.86 -1.59
C SER A 216 -14.52 -7.87 -1.59
N CYS A 217 -15.15 -8.45 -0.56
CA CYS A 217 -16.61 -8.42 -0.44
C CYS A 217 -17.14 -7.01 -0.12
N GLY A 218 -16.42 -6.23 0.69
CA GLY A 218 -16.78 -4.85 1.02
C GLY A 218 -16.83 -3.94 -0.21
N ARG A 219 -15.89 -4.12 -1.14
CA ARG A 219 -15.86 -3.36 -2.40
C ARG A 219 -17.10 -3.60 -3.27
N VAL A 220 -17.57 -4.84 -3.35
CA VAL A 220 -18.84 -5.17 -4.03
C VAL A 220 -20.04 -4.59 -3.27
N LEU A 221 -20.07 -4.74 -1.94
CA LEU A 221 -21.21 -4.34 -1.12
C LEU A 221 -21.36 -2.83 -0.96
N LYS A 222 -20.33 -2.05 -1.30
CA LYS A 222 -20.41 -0.58 -1.36
C LYS A 222 -21.45 -0.13 -2.39
N GLU A 223 -21.42 -0.73 -3.57
CA GLU A 223 -22.35 -0.41 -4.66
C GLU A 223 -23.56 -1.36 -4.69
N GLN A 224 -23.38 -2.63 -4.30
CA GLN A 224 -24.41 -3.66 -4.30
C GLN A 224 -24.65 -4.22 -2.88
N SER A 225 -25.23 -3.40 -2.01
CA SER A 225 -25.42 -3.70 -0.58
C SER A 225 -26.22 -4.98 -0.30
N GLU A 226 -27.03 -5.46 -1.25
CA GLU A 226 -27.86 -6.67 -1.15
C GLU A 226 -27.24 -7.90 -1.85
N HIS A 227 -25.97 -7.85 -2.26
CA HIS A 227 -25.34 -8.99 -2.95
C HIS A 227 -25.11 -10.20 -2.01
N VAL A 228 -26.02 -11.18 -2.09
CA VAL A 228 -26.12 -12.34 -1.17
C VAL A 228 -24.80 -13.09 -0.98
N LYS A 229 -24.07 -13.41 -2.07
CA LYS A 229 -22.82 -14.17 -1.97
C LYS A 229 -21.73 -13.41 -1.22
N CYS A 230 -21.68 -12.09 -1.36
CA CYS A 230 -20.68 -11.25 -0.70
C CYS A 230 -21.04 -11.03 0.77
N LEU A 231 -22.32 -10.81 1.10
CA LEU A 231 -22.80 -10.81 2.49
C LEU A 231 -22.45 -12.12 3.19
N TYR A 232 -22.77 -13.26 2.57
CA TYR A 232 -22.43 -14.58 3.09
C TYR A 232 -20.92 -14.76 3.30
N ARG A 233 -20.09 -14.49 2.28
CA ARG A 233 -18.63 -14.68 2.34
C ARG A 233 -17.99 -13.77 3.39
N ARG A 234 -18.39 -12.49 3.44
CA ARG A 234 -17.92 -11.52 4.45
C ARG A 234 -18.33 -11.92 5.87
N GLY A 235 -19.56 -12.38 6.04
CA GLY A 235 -20.07 -12.88 7.32
C GLY A 235 -19.31 -14.10 7.82
N VAL A 236 -18.99 -15.06 6.94
CA VAL A 236 -18.13 -16.21 7.28
C VAL A 236 -16.73 -15.76 7.67
N ALA A 237 -16.10 -14.87 6.91
CA ALA A 237 -14.76 -14.36 7.22
C ALA A 237 -14.72 -13.63 8.59
N ARG A 238 -15.69 -12.75 8.86
CA ARG A 238 -15.86 -12.08 10.15
C ARG A 238 -16.04 -13.06 11.30
N MET A 239 -16.83 -14.13 11.08
CA MET A 239 -17.05 -15.18 12.07
C MET A 239 -15.78 -15.97 12.39
N GLU A 240 -14.88 -16.18 11.43
CA GLU A 240 -13.57 -16.81 11.69
C GLU A 240 -12.61 -15.87 12.44
N LEU A 241 -12.69 -14.56 12.22
CA LEU A 241 -11.94 -13.56 12.97
C LEU A 241 -12.50 -13.25 14.38
N GLY A 242 -13.63 -13.87 14.77
CA GLY A 242 -14.28 -13.61 16.06
C GLY A 242 -15.12 -12.34 16.10
N LEU A 243 -15.31 -11.66 14.97
CA LEU A 243 -16.18 -10.50 14.79
C LEU A 243 -17.65 -10.94 14.70
N LEU A 244 -18.15 -11.51 15.81
CA LEU A 244 -19.42 -12.26 15.82
C LEU A 244 -20.66 -11.37 15.63
N GLU A 245 -20.63 -10.11 16.04
CA GLU A 245 -21.81 -9.24 15.85
C GLU A 245 -21.88 -8.70 14.41
N GLU A 246 -20.75 -8.36 13.80
CA GLU A 246 -20.67 -7.97 12.39
C GLU A 246 -20.97 -9.15 11.46
N ALA A 247 -20.52 -10.34 11.83
CA ALA A 247 -20.86 -11.57 11.14
C ALA A 247 -22.36 -11.86 11.19
N LYS A 248 -23.02 -11.58 12.32
CA LYS A 248 -24.47 -11.76 12.46
C LYS A 248 -25.23 -10.87 11.50
N ASP A 249 -24.85 -9.60 11.40
CA ASP A 249 -25.56 -8.63 10.54
C ASP A 249 -25.49 -9.06 9.08
N ASP A 250 -24.29 -9.43 8.60
CA ASP A 250 -24.08 -9.96 7.25
C ASP A 250 -24.88 -11.25 7.00
N LEU A 251 -24.78 -12.23 7.89
CA LEU A 251 -25.41 -13.55 7.71
C LEU A 251 -26.94 -13.48 7.83
N MET A 252 -27.47 -12.61 8.71
CA MET A 252 -28.91 -12.38 8.83
C MET A 252 -29.45 -11.63 7.61
N GLN A 253 -28.72 -10.65 7.09
CA GLN A 253 -29.11 -9.97 5.84
C GLN A 253 -29.08 -10.93 4.66
N ALA A 254 -28.02 -11.74 4.52
CA ALA A 254 -27.95 -12.79 3.51
C ALA A 254 -29.13 -13.78 3.61
N TYR A 255 -29.53 -14.16 4.83
CA TYR A 255 -30.66 -15.05 5.06
C TYR A 255 -32.01 -14.40 4.76
N LYS A 256 -32.17 -13.11 5.05
CA LYS A 256 -33.38 -12.36 4.70
C LYS A 256 -33.58 -12.34 3.18
N LEU A 257 -32.50 -12.16 2.43
CA LEU A 257 -32.51 -12.10 0.97
C LEU A 257 -32.62 -13.48 0.32
N ALA A 258 -32.01 -14.52 0.91
CA ALA A 258 -31.99 -15.88 0.39
C ALA A 258 -32.24 -16.95 1.50
N PRO A 259 -33.46 -17.05 2.03
CA PRO A 259 -33.76 -17.91 3.20
C PRO A 259 -33.70 -19.41 2.90
N THR A 260 -33.75 -19.79 1.62
CA THR A 260 -33.64 -21.18 1.16
C THR A 260 -32.22 -21.58 0.79
N ASP A 261 -31.26 -20.65 0.78
CA ASP A 261 -29.87 -20.94 0.44
C ASP A 261 -29.22 -21.82 1.52
N LYS A 262 -28.74 -22.99 1.10
CA LYS A 262 -28.15 -23.99 2.00
C LYS A 262 -26.88 -23.46 2.68
N ALA A 263 -26.02 -22.74 1.97
CA ALA A 263 -24.75 -22.24 2.51
C ALA A 263 -25.00 -21.17 3.57
N VAL A 264 -25.95 -20.26 3.32
CA VAL A 264 -26.36 -19.22 4.29
C VAL A 264 -26.95 -19.84 5.56
N ARG A 265 -27.82 -20.86 5.41
CA ARG A 265 -28.41 -21.56 6.56
C ARG A 265 -27.38 -22.30 7.40
N VAL A 266 -26.41 -22.95 6.75
CA VAL A 266 -25.31 -23.64 7.45
C VAL A 266 -24.46 -22.62 8.20
N ALA A 267 -24.05 -21.51 7.57
CA ALA A 267 -23.27 -20.47 8.24
C ALA A 267 -24.02 -19.83 9.43
N LEU A 268 -25.35 -19.66 9.35
CA LEU A 268 -26.14 -19.20 10.50
C LEU A 268 -26.21 -20.21 11.64
N ALA A 269 -26.22 -21.51 11.34
CA ALA A 269 -26.16 -22.56 12.36
C ALA A 269 -24.77 -22.56 13.03
N ASP A 270 -23.70 -22.46 12.23
CA ASP A 270 -22.32 -22.37 12.71
C ASP A 270 -22.12 -21.12 13.58
N TYR A 271 -22.68 -19.98 13.15
CA TYR A 271 -22.71 -18.74 13.93
C TYR A 271 -23.37 -18.94 15.31
N LYS A 272 -24.56 -19.56 15.35
CA LYS A 272 -25.26 -19.83 16.61
C LYS A 272 -24.43 -20.69 17.55
N GLN A 273 -23.75 -21.71 17.00
CA GLN A 273 -22.87 -22.59 17.76
C GLN A 273 -21.65 -21.83 18.29
N LYS A 274 -20.92 -21.11 17.42
CA LYS A 274 -19.77 -20.27 17.81
C LYS A 274 -20.14 -19.21 18.86
N LYS A 275 -21.33 -18.60 18.75
CA LYS A 275 -21.84 -17.66 19.75
C LYS A 275 -22.10 -18.35 21.10
N LYS A 276 -22.67 -19.55 21.09
CA LYS A 276 -22.89 -20.34 22.31
C LYS A 276 -21.56 -20.71 22.96
N ASP A 277 -20.58 -21.12 22.17
CA ASP A 277 -19.25 -21.51 22.65
C ASP A 277 -18.47 -20.32 23.19
N ALA A 278 -18.57 -19.15 22.54
CA ALA A 278 -18.00 -17.89 23.04
C ALA A 278 -18.59 -17.52 24.40
N LYS A 279 -19.92 -17.57 24.55
CA LYS A 279 -20.61 -17.34 25.84
C LYS A 279 -20.23 -18.34 26.92
N ALA A 280 -20.06 -19.62 26.55
CA ALA A 280 -19.64 -20.65 27.50
C ALA A 280 -18.20 -20.42 27.97
N LYS A 281 -17.29 -20.05 27.05
CA LYS A 281 -15.90 -19.68 27.36
C LYS A 281 -15.82 -18.43 28.23
N GLU A 282 -16.61 -17.40 27.92
CA GLU A 282 -16.74 -16.20 28.76
C GLU A 282 -17.23 -16.57 30.16
N LYS A 283 -18.34 -17.33 30.28
CA LYS A 283 -18.84 -17.79 31.57
C LYS A 283 -17.81 -18.62 32.35
N ALA A 284 -17.02 -19.45 31.68
CA ALA A 284 -15.96 -20.23 32.33
C ALA A 284 -14.78 -19.34 32.78
N ALA A 285 -14.35 -18.39 31.94
CA ALA A 285 -13.27 -17.47 32.24
C ALA A 285 -13.62 -16.52 33.40
N PHE A 286 -14.85 -16.02 33.43
CA PHE A 286 -15.31 -15.10 34.48
C PHE A 286 -15.85 -15.85 35.72
N GLY A 287 -16.42 -17.04 35.57
CA GLY A 287 -16.93 -17.86 36.68
C GLY A 287 -15.85 -18.30 37.69
N GLY A 288 -14.58 -18.36 37.29
CA GLY A 288 -13.44 -18.60 38.18
C GLY A 288 -12.97 -17.36 38.96
N LEU A 289 -13.33 -16.15 38.50
CA LEU A 289 -12.96 -14.89 39.16
C LEU A 289 -13.95 -14.47 40.27
N PHE A 290 -15.18 -14.99 40.28
CA PHE A 290 -16.25 -14.56 41.20
C PHE A 290 -16.19 -15.16 42.63
N GLY A 291 -15.13 -15.88 42.99
CA GLY A 291 -14.94 -16.39 44.37
C GLY A 291 -14.59 -15.30 45.40
N LYS A 292 -14.20 -14.10 44.96
CA LYS A 292 -13.93 -12.95 45.84
C LYS A 292 -14.34 -11.66 45.14
N VAL A 293 -15.11 -10.85 45.86
CA VAL A 293 -15.62 -9.50 45.51
C VAL A 293 -16.97 -9.51 44.78
N SER A 294 -18.01 -9.22 45.58
CA SER A 294 -19.35 -8.82 45.18
C SER A 294 -19.40 -7.30 45.06
N MET A 295 -19.98 -6.74 43.99
CA MET A 295 -20.85 -5.56 44.06
C MET A 295 -21.52 -5.25 42.69
N TYR A 296 -22.85 -5.38 42.70
CA TYR A 296 -23.91 -4.73 41.91
C TYR A 296 -23.95 -4.70 40.36
N ASP A 297 -25.17 -5.01 39.90
CA ASP A 297 -25.75 -4.97 38.56
C ASP A 297 -25.61 -3.61 37.84
N GLU A 298 -25.31 -3.64 36.53
CA GLU A 298 -26.20 -3.09 35.49
C GLU A 298 -25.74 -3.51 34.07
N LYS A 299 -26.73 -3.75 33.20
CA LYS A 299 -26.61 -4.29 31.84
C LYS A 299 -25.77 -3.41 30.90
N LYS A 300 -24.91 -4.01 30.08
CA LYS A 300 -24.46 -3.39 28.81
C LYS A 300 -25.02 -4.16 27.61
N GLY A 301 -25.84 -3.46 26.83
CA GLY A 301 -26.38 -3.89 25.54
C GLY A 301 -25.32 -3.88 24.42
N PRO A 302 -25.73 -3.97 23.15
CA PRO A 302 -24.84 -4.24 22.01
C PRO A 302 -23.79 -3.14 21.83
N LYS A 303 -22.57 -3.51 21.41
CA LYS A 303 -21.56 -2.55 20.96
C LYS A 303 -21.98 -2.01 19.59
N VAL A 304 -22.64 -0.86 19.62
CA VAL A 304 -22.85 0.01 18.47
C VAL A 304 -21.49 0.60 18.09
N VAL A 305 -21.12 0.60 16.81
CA VAL A 305 -20.02 1.46 16.31
C VAL A 305 -20.47 2.90 16.57
N ARG A 306 -20.07 3.46 17.71
CA ARG A 306 -20.42 4.83 18.09
C ARG A 306 -19.66 5.74 17.15
N GLN A 307 -20.39 6.47 16.29
CA GLN A 307 -19.76 7.58 15.60
C GLN A 307 -19.50 8.70 16.62
N PRO A 308 -18.31 9.31 16.61
CA PRO A 308 -18.03 10.43 17.50
C PRO A 308 -19.00 11.58 17.27
N SER A 309 -19.52 12.16 18.35
CA SER A 309 -20.34 13.37 18.29
C SER A 309 -19.60 14.53 17.60
N ALA A 310 -20.32 15.30 16.79
CA ALA A 310 -19.81 16.55 16.21
C ALA A 310 -19.50 17.61 17.29
N ASP A 311 -20.13 17.51 18.45
CA ASP A 311 -19.99 18.43 19.60
C ASP A 311 -18.76 18.11 20.48
N ASN A 312 -18.00 17.08 20.12
CA ASN A 312 -16.80 16.71 20.85
C ASN A 312 -15.78 17.86 20.89
N PRO A 313 -15.06 18.01 22.02
CA PRO A 313 -14.10 19.08 22.21
C PRO A 313 -13.00 19.06 21.15
N LYS A 314 -12.52 20.26 20.80
CA LYS A 314 -11.39 20.44 19.89
C LYS A 314 -10.20 21.02 20.64
N VAL A 315 -9.02 20.54 20.30
CA VAL A 315 -7.73 21.02 20.80
C VAL A 315 -6.82 21.33 19.63
N TYR A 316 -5.80 22.14 19.86
CA TYR A 316 -4.84 22.50 18.82
C TYR A 316 -3.39 22.32 19.27
N PHE A 317 -2.51 22.13 18.29
CA PHE A 317 -1.07 22.28 18.40
C PHE A 317 -0.58 23.29 17.36
N ASP A 318 0.20 24.27 17.81
CA ASP A 318 1.03 25.10 16.94
C ASP A 318 2.40 24.45 16.82
N MET A 319 2.77 24.09 15.60
CA MET A 319 3.94 23.28 15.30
C MET A 319 5.08 24.13 14.76
N LYS A 320 6.31 23.83 15.18
CA LYS A 320 7.53 24.39 14.59
C LYS A 320 8.62 23.35 14.38
N GLN A 321 9.51 23.62 13.44
CA GLN A 321 10.73 22.86 13.18
C GLN A 321 11.94 23.77 13.41
N GLY A 322 12.70 23.53 14.47
CA GLY A 322 13.69 24.50 14.92
C GLY A 322 13.03 25.86 15.21
N ASP A 323 13.40 26.89 14.44
CA ASP A 323 12.83 28.25 14.54
C ASP A 323 11.72 28.53 13.51
N GLU A 324 11.43 27.61 12.59
CA GLU A 324 10.43 27.79 11.54
C GLU A 324 9.04 27.32 11.99
N ALA A 325 8.05 28.20 11.93
CA ALA A 325 6.65 27.84 12.19
C ALA A 325 6.08 27.01 11.04
N LEU A 326 5.62 25.79 11.33
CA LEU A 326 5.03 24.88 10.34
C LEU A 326 3.53 25.16 10.15
N GLY A 327 2.83 25.52 11.23
CA GLY A 327 1.39 25.80 11.21
C GLY A 327 0.63 25.14 12.35
N ARG A 328 -0.70 25.23 12.31
CA ARG A 328 -1.59 24.71 13.35
C ARG A 328 -2.24 23.39 12.92
N ILE A 329 -2.30 22.43 13.84
CA ILE A 329 -3.08 21.20 13.74
C ILE A 329 -4.26 21.32 14.71
N VAL A 330 -5.49 21.18 14.23
CA VAL A 330 -6.70 21.13 15.06
C VAL A 330 -7.23 19.71 15.09
N MET A 331 -7.52 19.20 16.28
CA MET A 331 -7.91 17.83 16.52
C MET A 331 -9.19 17.79 17.33
N GLN A 332 -10.17 17.01 16.87
CA GLN A 332 -11.35 16.67 17.65
C GLN A 332 -11.04 15.46 18.54
N VAL A 333 -11.44 15.53 19.80
CA VAL A 333 -11.16 14.50 20.82
C VAL A 333 -12.46 13.85 21.27
N TYR A 334 -12.54 12.53 21.20
CA TYR A 334 -13.78 11.75 21.34
C TYR A 334 -14.17 11.51 22.81
N GLU A 335 -14.48 12.60 23.53
CA GLU A 335 -14.88 12.55 24.95
C GLU A 335 -16.15 11.73 25.19
N ASP A 336 -17.06 11.67 24.23
CA ASP A 336 -18.27 10.86 24.29
C ASP A 336 -18.04 9.32 24.23
N ILE A 337 -16.89 8.90 23.69
CA ILE A 337 -16.53 7.49 23.51
C ILE A 337 -15.46 7.04 24.50
N VAL A 338 -14.43 7.87 24.71
CA VAL A 338 -13.29 7.60 25.61
C VAL A 338 -13.04 8.78 26.56
N PRO A 339 -14.00 9.13 27.44
CA PRO A 339 -13.92 10.31 28.29
C PRO A 339 -12.66 10.39 29.15
N LYS A 340 -12.14 9.27 29.65
CA LYS A 340 -10.92 9.26 30.49
C LYS A 340 -9.68 9.58 29.65
N THR A 341 -9.56 8.95 28.49
CA THR A 341 -8.45 9.15 27.54
C THR A 341 -8.50 10.57 26.97
N ALA A 342 -9.68 11.02 26.57
CA ALA A 342 -9.94 12.37 26.08
C ALA A 342 -9.57 13.43 27.13
N LYS A 343 -10.04 13.27 28.37
CA LYS A 343 -9.72 14.19 29.46
C LYS A 343 -8.22 14.28 29.73
N ASN A 344 -7.51 13.15 29.71
CA ASN A 344 -6.05 13.15 29.82
C ASN A 344 -5.41 14.00 28.72
N PHE A 345 -5.80 13.76 27.46
CA PHE A 345 -5.23 14.49 26.33
C PHE A 345 -5.56 15.99 26.38
N ILE A 346 -6.81 16.35 26.65
CA ILE A 346 -7.27 17.75 26.71
C ILE A 346 -6.54 18.52 27.82
N GLN A 347 -6.43 17.95 29.03
CA GLN A 347 -5.75 18.64 30.13
C GLN A 347 -4.25 18.80 29.91
N LEU A 348 -3.61 17.86 29.18
CA LEU A 348 -2.23 18.00 28.75
C LEU A 348 -2.08 19.04 27.63
N CYS A 349 -3.10 19.24 26.79
CA CYS A 349 -3.12 20.36 25.84
C CYS A 349 -3.32 21.71 26.54
N THR A 350 -4.22 21.81 27.51
CA THR A 350 -4.52 23.09 28.19
C THR A 350 -3.53 23.45 29.30
N GLY A 351 -2.78 22.47 29.82
CA GLY A 351 -1.87 22.65 30.96
C GLY A 351 -2.59 22.77 32.31
N GLU A 352 -3.89 22.49 32.38
CA GLU A 352 -4.71 22.62 33.60
C GLU A 352 -4.39 21.56 34.66
N ALA A 353 -3.71 20.48 34.28
CA ALA A 353 -3.32 19.41 35.19
C ALA A 353 -2.20 19.79 36.17
N GLY A 354 -1.53 20.94 35.95
CA GLY A 354 -0.48 21.45 36.83
C GLY A 354 0.84 20.69 36.65
N LYS A 355 1.42 20.24 37.76
CA LYS A 355 2.74 19.58 37.80
C LYS A 355 2.66 18.21 38.45
N THR A 356 3.53 17.30 38.04
CA THR A 356 3.78 16.04 38.77
C THR A 356 4.38 16.33 40.16
N LYS A 357 4.41 15.31 41.03
CA LYS A 357 5.06 15.40 42.34
C LYS A 357 6.55 15.80 42.24
N ASP A 358 7.19 15.41 41.14
CA ASP A 358 8.61 15.68 40.87
C ASP A 358 8.81 17.01 40.13
N GLY A 359 7.76 17.82 39.97
CA GLY A 359 7.82 19.19 39.45
C GLY A 359 7.73 19.34 37.93
N VAL A 360 7.50 18.26 37.19
CA VAL A 360 7.36 18.27 35.72
C VAL A 360 5.98 18.82 35.34
N ASP A 361 5.92 19.78 34.42
CA ASP A 361 4.65 20.30 33.90
C ASP A 361 3.89 19.21 33.14
N LEU A 362 2.62 19.02 33.49
CA LEU A 362 1.69 18.14 32.78
C LEU A 362 1.12 18.90 31.58
N CYS A 363 1.97 19.16 30.58
CA CYS A 363 1.63 19.96 29.42
C CYS A 363 2.39 19.50 28.16
N TYR A 364 1.74 19.51 27.00
CA TYR A 364 2.38 19.22 25.71
C TYR A 364 3.20 20.37 25.15
N LYS A 365 3.02 21.60 25.67
CA LYS A 365 3.80 22.76 25.24
C LYS A 365 5.29 22.53 25.48
N GLY A 366 6.09 22.62 24.41
CA GLY A 366 7.52 22.31 24.41
C GLY A 366 7.87 20.83 24.22
N SER A 367 6.87 19.94 24.14
CA SER A 367 7.11 18.53 23.80
C SER A 367 7.52 18.38 22.34
N THR A 368 8.32 17.34 22.06
CA THR A 368 8.80 17.00 20.72
C THR A 368 8.09 15.79 20.13
N PHE A 369 8.07 15.68 18.81
CA PHE A 369 7.81 14.41 18.12
C PHE A 369 9.11 13.62 17.99
N HIS A 370 9.24 12.54 18.77
CA HIS A 370 10.48 11.76 18.90
C HIS A 370 10.59 10.61 17.90
N ARG A 371 9.51 10.26 17.19
CA ARG A 371 9.52 9.19 16.18
C ARG A 371 8.53 9.52 15.06
N VAL A 372 9.00 9.50 13.82
CA VAL A 372 8.24 9.88 12.63
C VAL A 372 8.48 8.85 11.54
N ILE A 373 7.44 8.11 11.15
CA ILE A 373 7.55 7.10 10.09
C ILE A 373 6.58 7.48 8.97
N LYS A 374 7.16 7.85 7.81
CA LYS A 374 6.40 8.19 6.61
C LYS A 374 5.48 7.04 6.21
N ASP A 375 4.26 7.38 5.80
CA ASP A 375 3.22 6.42 5.44
C ASP A 375 2.87 5.47 6.59
N PHE A 376 3.06 5.90 7.84
CA PHE A 376 2.62 5.14 9.00
C PHE A 376 2.05 6.06 10.08
N MET A 377 2.90 6.76 10.82
CA MET A 377 2.48 7.61 11.94
C MET A 377 3.58 8.58 12.40
N ILE A 378 3.15 9.65 13.08
CA ILE A 378 4.02 10.57 13.83
C ILE A 378 3.70 10.46 15.32
N GLN A 379 4.70 10.21 16.15
CA GLN A 379 4.55 9.96 17.59
C GLN A 379 5.21 11.04 18.42
N GLY A 380 4.49 11.49 19.45
CA GLY A 380 4.93 12.52 20.39
C GLY A 380 4.34 12.31 21.78
N GLY A 381 4.38 13.36 22.59
CA GLY A 381 3.78 13.37 23.94
C GLY A 381 4.70 12.88 25.07
N ASP A 382 5.99 12.68 24.82
CA ASP A 382 6.99 12.51 25.89
C ASP A 382 7.59 13.87 26.29
N PHE A 383 6.86 14.60 27.14
CA PHE A 383 7.34 15.86 27.74
C PHE A 383 8.20 15.65 29.01
N THR A 384 8.51 14.39 29.36
CA THR A 384 9.35 14.09 30.53
C THR A 384 10.80 13.85 30.14
N ASN A 385 11.05 13.01 29.12
CA ASN A 385 12.38 12.64 28.68
C ASN A 385 12.69 13.11 27.24
N HIS A 386 11.68 13.57 26.49
CA HIS A 386 11.81 14.08 25.12
C HIS A 386 12.48 13.10 24.13
N ASN A 387 12.41 11.79 24.42
CA ASN A 387 13.09 10.76 23.62
C ASN A 387 12.24 9.48 23.42
N GLY A 388 10.99 9.48 23.87
CA GLY A 388 10.05 8.38 23.75
C GLY A 388 10.12 7.34 24.86
N THR A 389 11.02 7.50 25.84
CA THR A 389 11.13 6.59 26.99
C THR A 389 10.30 7.03 28.19
N GLY A 390 9.79 8.26 28.17
CA GLY A 390 9.03 8.84 29.25
C GLY A 390 7.52 8.90 28.99
N GLY A 391 6.85 9.78 29.71
CA GLY A 391 5.43 10.06 29.60
C GLY A 391 4.67 9.72 30.90
N VAL A 392 3.79 10.63 31.28
CA VAL A 392 3.01 10.55 32.52
C VAL A 392 1.62 11.12 32.24
N SER A 393 0.59 10.47 32.77
CA SER A 393 -0.78 10.93 32.62
C SER A 393 -1.18 11.89 33.75
N ILE A 394 -2.31 12.59 33.56
CA ILE A 394 -2.93 13.38 34.63
C ILE A 394 -3.40 12.52 35.83
N TYR A 395 -3.40 11.20 35.68
CA TYR A 395 -3.80 10.24 36.70
C TYR A 395 -2.62 9.56 37.41
N GLY A 396 -1.38 9.90 37.05
CA GLY A 396 -0.16 9.21 37.50
C GLY A 396 0.62 8.62 36.33
N GLU A 397 1.55 7.71 36.60
CA GLU A 397 2.46 7.16 35.57
C GLU A 397 1.70 6.54 34.39
N LYS A 398 0.69 5.71 34.67
CA LYS A 398 -0.05 4.96 33.65
C LYS A 398 -1.54 4.85 33.98
N PHE A 399 -2.36 4.65 32.95
CA PHE A 399 -3.78 4.32 33.07
C PHE A 399 -4.23 3.27 32.06
N ASP A 400 -5.33 2.57 32.39
CA ASP A 400 -5.88 1.46 31.61
C ASP A 400 -6.40 1.87 30.23
N ASP A 401 -6.44 0.92 29.29
CA ASP A 401 -7.15 1.07 28.01
C ASP A 401 -8.65 1.20 28.26
N GLU A 402 -9.26 2.26 27.76
CA GLU A 402 -10.65 2.57 28.06
C GLU A 402 -11.64 1.71 27.26
N ASN A 403 -11.48 1.66 25.93
CA ASN A 403 -12.13 0.70 25.04
C ASN A 403 -11.40 0.66 23.69
N PHE A 404 -11.79 -0.29 22.84
CA PHE A 404 -11.31 -0.45 21.47
C PHE A 404 -12.48 -0.41 20.48
N ASP A 405 -13.48 0.44 20.73
CA ASP A 405 -14.70 0.49 19.92
C ASP A 405 -14.47 1.20 18.57
N LEU A 406 -13.40 2.01 18.47
CA LEU A 406 -12.96 2.70 17.26
C LEU A 406 -11.73 2.02 16.65
N LEU A 407 -11.66 1.99 15.31
CA LEU A 407 -10.62 1.32 14.52
C LEU A 407 -9.75 2.34 13.76
N HIS A 408 -8.53 1.94 13.40
CA HIS A 408 -7.56 2.76 12.66
C HIS A 408 -7.78 2.68 11.14
N THR A 409 -8.92 3.17 10.66
CA THR A 409 -9.38 3.04 9.28
C THR A 409 -8.93 4.14 8.33
N GLU A 410 -8.34 5.23 8.82
CA GLU A 410 -7.99 6.39 7.98
C GLU A 410 -6.79 7.19 8.51
N ALA A 411 -6.30 8.11 7.68
CA ALA A 411 -5.26 9.05 8.07
C ALA A 411 -5.81 10.15 9.01
N GLY A 412 -4.94 10.66 9.88
CA GLY A 412 -5.24 11.73 10.83
C GLY A 412 -5.88 11.26 12.13
N GLN A 413 -5.99 9.96 12.40
CA GLN A 413 -6.55 9.46 13.66
C GLN A 413 -5.52 9.56 14.78
N LEU A 414 -5.97 10.03 15.95
CA LEU A 414 -5.18 10.08 17.18
C LEU A 414 -5.37 8.80 17.98
N SER A 415 -4.27 8.22 18.44
CA SER A 415 -4.30 6.99 19.22
C SER A 415 -3.18 6.92 20.25
N MET A 416 -3.43 6.23 21.36
CA MET A 416 -2.48 6.17 22.48
C MET A 416 -1.25 5.32 22.15
N ALA A 417 -0.06 5.85 22.39
CA ALA A 417 1.18 5.08 22.34
C ALA A 417 1.44 4.49 23.73
N ASN A 418 1.35 3.17 23.86
CA ASN A 418 1.54 2.44 25.11
C ASN A 418 2.64 1.38 24.97
N ALA A 419 3.15 0.90 26.11
CA ALA A 419 4.16 -0.16 26.20
C ALA A 419 3.54 -1.57 26.33
N GLY A 420 2.28 -1.72 25.91
CA GLY A 420 1.46 -2.91 26.13
C GLY A 420 0.11 -2.58 26.79
N PRO A 421 -0.77 -3.58 26.94
CA PRO A 421 -2.13 -3.38 27.44
C PRO A 421 -2.18 -2.65 28.78
N GLY A 422 -3.01 -1.63 28.88
CA GLY A 422 -3.26 -0.85 30.10
C GLY A 422 -2.11 0.05 30.54
N THR A 423 -1.21 0.43 29.63
CA THR A 423 -0.04 1.25 29.96
C THR A 423 -0.06 2.63 29.29
N ASN A 424 -1.25 3.21 29.13
CA ASN A 424 -1.40 4.55 28.54
C ASN A 424 -0.80 5.61 29.45
N GLY A 425 -0.12 6.59 28.87
CA GLY A 425 0.48 7.73 29.56
C GLY A 425 0.12 9.03 28.85
N SER A 426 1.13 9.86 28.57
CA SER A 426 0.97 11.04 27.72
C SER A 426 1.35 10.82 26.25
N GLN A 427 1.99 9.70 25.92
CA GLN A 427 2.42 9.49 24.53
C GLN A 427 1.24 9.13 23.63
N PHE A 428 1.24 9.68 22.42
CA PHE A 428 0.24 9.46 21.40
C PHE A 428 0.89 9.43 20.02
N PHE A 429 0.15 8.94 19.03
CA PHE A 429 0.53 9.06 17.63
C PHE A 429 -0.65 9.54 16.76
N ILE A 430 -0.31 10.19 15.65
CA ILE A 430 -1.25 10.57 14.58
C ILE A 430 -0.96 9.70 13.37
N THR A 431 -1.96 9.01 12.83
CA THR A 431 -1.80 8.13 11.68
C THR A 431 -1.64 8.90 10.36
N SER A 432 -0.81 8.38 9.46
CA SER A 432 -0.67 8.90 8.08
C SER A 432 -1.50 8.12 7.05
N ARG A 433 -2.00 6.94 7.43
CA ARG A 433 -2.84 6.03 6.63
C ARG A 433 -3.66 5.13 7.55
N ASP A 434 -4.49 4.27 6.97
CA ASP A 434 -5.12 3.18 7.70
C ASP A 434 -4.06 2.23 8.31
N THR A 435 -4.24 1.85 9.56
CA THR A 435 -3.28 1.04 10.33
C THR A 435 -3.97 -0.08 11.12
N PRO A 436 -4.69 -1.00 10.45
CA PRO A 436 -5.53 -2.01 11.12
C PRO A 436 -4.75 -2.97 12.04
N HIS A 437 -3.44 -3.08 11.87
CA HIS A 437 -2.58 -3.89 12.75
C HIS A 437 -2.44 -3.34 14.19
N LEU A 438 -2.89 -2.09 14.41
CA LEU A 438 -2.95 -1.41 15.72
C LEU A 438 -4.30 -1.60 16.43
N ASP A 439 -5.32 -2.11 15.73
CA ASP A 439 -6.66 -2.31 16.28
C ASP A 439 -6.64 -3.30 17.45
N GLY A 440 -7.42 -2.99 18.49
CA GLY A 440 -7.48 -3.78 19.72
C GLY A 440 -6.24 -3.71 20.60
N LYS A 441 -5.25 -2.87 20.25
CA LYS A 441 -4.01 -2.68 21.03
C LYS A 441 -3.80 -1.23 21.49
N HIS A 442 -4.24 -0.28 20.67
CA HIS A 442 -4.10 1.15 20.93
C HIS A 442 -5.49 1.82 20.90
N VAL A 443 -5.76 2.66 21.90
CA VAL A 443 -7.04 3.36 22.06
C VAL A 443 -7.08 4.55 21.10
N VAL A 444 -7.96 4.50 20.09
CA VAL A 444 -8.28 5.66 19.24
C VAL A 444 -9.13 6.64 20.04
N PHE A 445 -8.69 7.89 20.13
CA PHE A 445 -9.34 8.90 20.97
C PHE A 445 -9.60 10.23 20.28
N GLY A 446 -9.27 10.38 19.00
CA GLY A 446 -9.55 11.61 18.27
C GLY A 446 -9.19 11.54 16.80
N LYS A 447 -9.34 12.67 16.10
CA LYS A 447 -8.91 12.85 14.70
C LYS A 447 -8.53 14.29 14.42
N VAL A 448 -7.54 14.48 13.54
CA VAL A 448 -7.20 15.77 12.91
C VAL A 448 -8.35 16.24 12.04
N VAL A 449 -8.90 17.40 12.35
CA VAL A 449 -9.97 18.05 11.58
C VAL A 449 -9.46 19.21 10.71
N GLU A 450 -8.34 19.83 11.08
CA GLU A 450 -7.64 20.86 10.29
C GLU A 450 -6.13 20.70 10.46
N GLY A 451 -5.34 21.06 9.43
CA GLY A 451 -3.88 20.97 9.48
C GLY A 451 -3.30 19.59 9.14
N MET A 452 -4.04 18.76 8.39
CA MET A 452 -3.50 17.47 7.92
C MET A 452 -2.30 17.64 6.98
N ASP A 453 -2.24 18.73 6.23
CA ASP A 453 -1.06 19.11 5.43
C ASP A 453 0.18 19.37 6.31
N ILE A 454 0.01 19.84 7.54
CA ILE A 454 1.11 19.99 8.51
C ILE A 454 1.60 18.62 8.98
N VAL A 455 0.71 17.67 9.23
CA VAL A 455 1.07 16.27 9.52
C VAL A 455 1.87 15.68 8.35
N ARG A 456 1.45 15.93 7.11
CA ARG A 456 2.17 15.52 5.88
C ARG A 456 3.56 16.15 5.78
N LYS A 457 3.70 17.45 6.11
CA LYS A 457 5.02 18.10 6.16
C LYS A 457 5.93 17.46 7.22
N ILE A 458 5.40 17.17 8.41
CA ILE A 458 6.16 16.56 9.51
C ILE A 458 6.63 15.15 9.12
N GLU A 459 5.81 14.32 8.46
CA GLU A 459 6.25 12.97 8.06
C GLU A 459 7.35 12.95 6.99
N ASP A 460 7.42 14.00 6.17
CA ASP A 460 8.37 14.14 5.06
C ASP A 460 9.74 14.70 5.48
N VAL A 461 9.90 15.17 6.73
CA VAL A 461 11.17 15.71 7.21
C VAL A 461 12.29 14.68 7.19
N GLU A 462 13.54 15.14 7.09
CA GLU A 462 14.68 14.26 7.24
C GLU A 462 14.75 13.65 8.64
N LYS A 463 14.97 12.33 8.68
CA LYS A 463 15.03 11.52 9.90
C LYS A 463 16.45 10.99 10.11
N GLY A 464 16.84 10.87 11.37
CA GLY A 464 18.08 10.26 11.83
C GLY A 464 17.87 8.84 12.35
N GLU A 465 18.67 8.44 13.34
CA GLU A 465 18.54 7.13 13.98
C GLU A 465 17.17 6.98 14.68
N SER A 466 16.64 5.76 14.67
CA SER A 466 15.35 5.40 15.29
C SER A 466 14.15 6.23 14.81
N ASP A 467 14.19 6.70 13.56
CA ASP A 467 13.15 7.51 12.92
C ASP A 467 12.91 8.88 13.61
N LYS A 468 13.87 9.38 14.40
CA LYS A 468 13.77 10.70 15.03
C LYS A 468 14.05 11.81 14.00
N PRO A 469 13.26 12.90 13.93
CA PRO A 469 13.58 14.06 13.09
C PRO A 469 15.00 14.60 13.36
N LYS A 470 15.76 14.94 12.31
CA LYS A 470 17.10 15.54 12.46
C LYS A 470 17.06 16.93 13.06
N VAL A 471 16.02 17.69 12.72
CA VAL A 471 15.69 18.99 13.33
C VAL A 471 14.42 18.77 14.13
N ASP A 472 14.45 19.12 15.41
CA ASP A 472 13.36 18.83 16.33
C ASP A 472 12.05 19.49 15.85
N ILE A 473 10.99 18.69 15.87
CA ILE A 473 9.61 19.11 15.64
C ILE A 473 8.97 19.31 17.02
N VAL A 474 8.63 20.54 17.34
CA VAL A 474 8.21 20.98 18.68
C VAL A 474 6.77 21.48 18.63
N ILE A 475 5.99 21.12 19.65
CA ILE A 475 4.70 21.75 19.94
C ILE A 475 4.99 23.09 20.62
N GLU A 476 4.99 24.17 19.85
CA GLU A 476 5.28 25.52 20.34
C GLU A 476 4.20 26.04 21.28
N ASP A 477 2.94 25.80 20.94
CA ASP A 477 1.80 26.10 21.79
C ASP A 477 0.69 25.06 21.63
N CYS A 478 -0.14 24.92 22.65
CA CYS A 478 -1.26 23.99 22.64
C CYS A 478 -2.39 24.46 23.55
N GLY A 479 -3.61 24.02 23.27
CA GLY A 479 -4.77 24.36 24.08
C GLY A 479 -6.08 23.82 23.51
N SER A 480 -7.20 24.26 24.10
CA SER A 480 -8.55 24.05 23.55
C SER A 480 -8.92 25.14 22.54
N VAL A 481 -9.78 24.81 21.58
CA VAL A 481 -10.34 25.74 20.59
C VAL A 481 -11.65 26.35 21.06
#